data_AF-A0A2I0J6T4-F1
#
_entry.id   AF-A0A2I0J6T4-F1
#
_cell.length_a   1.000
_cell.length_b   1.000
_cell.length_c   1.000
_cell.angle_alpha   90.00
_cell.angle_beta   90.00
_cell.angle_gamma   90.00
#
_symmetry.space_group_name_H-M   'P 1'
#
loop_
_entity.id
_entity.type
_entity.pdbx_description
1 polymer ?
#
loop_
_entity_poly.entity_id
_entity_poly.type
_entity_poly.pdbx_seq_one_letter_code
_entity_poly.pdbx_strand_id
1 'polypeptide(L)'
;MEMEMKQSKFKRICVFCGSSQGRKSSYKDAAIELGKELVARNIDLVYGGGSIGLMGLISQAVYDGGRHVIGVIPKTLMPREVRPSLHLPLAYL
;
A
#
# COMPACT_ATOMS: atom_id res chain seq x y z
N MET A 1 -3.53 24.19 -18.40
CA MET A 1 -4.21 24.09 -17.09
C MET A 1 -3.20 23.56 -16.11
N GLU A 2 -2.63 24.44 -15.29
CA GLU A 2 -1.81 24.02 -14.15
C GLU A 2 -2.78 23.44 -13.11
N MET A 3 -2.69 22.14 -12.83
CA MET A 3 -3.35 21.61 -11.64
C MET A 3 -2.57 22.11 -10.43
N GLU A 4 -3.20 22.99 -9.67
CA GLU A 4 -2.67 23.47 -8.40
C GLU A 4 -2.52 22.26 -7.46
N MET A 5 -1.28 21.76 -7.32
CA MET A 5 -0.95 20.63 -6.46
C MET A 5 -1.10 21.06 -5.01
N LYS A 6 -2.32 20.91 -4.48
CA LYS A 6 -2.62 21.21 -3.07
C LYS A 6 -1.83 20.24 -2.20
N GLN A 7 -0.74 20.73 -1.61
CA GLN A 7 0.11 19.97 -0.71
C GLN A 7 -0.75 19.35 0.40
N SER A 8 -0.76 18.01 0.50
CA SER A 8 -1.44 17.32 1.59
C SER A 8 -0.84 17.73 2.94
N LYS A 9 -1.69 17.90 3.96
CA LYS A 9 -1.24 18.05 5.36
C LYS A 9 -0.51 16.80 5.86
N PHE A 10 -0.75 15.64 5.23
CA PHE A 10 -0.17 14.37 5.62
C PHE A 10 0.98 14.00 4.69
N LYS A 11 2.11 13.60 5.28
CA LYS A 11 3.25 13.04 4.54
C LYS A 11 3.15 11.53 4.37
N ARG A 12 2.46 10.85 5.30
CA ARG A 12 2.38 9.39 5.39
C ARG A 12 1.07 8.97 6.04
N ILE A 13 0.46 7.91 5.53
CA ILE A 13 -0.77 7.33 6.07
C ILE A 13 -0.57 5.84 6.31
N CYS A 14 -0.97 5.36 7.49
CA CYS A 14 -1.04 3.94 7.79
C CYS A 14 -2.41 3.40 7.38
N VAL A 15 -2.43 2.34 6.58
CA VAL A 15 -3.67 1.70 6.11
C VAL A 15 -3.79 0.30 6.68
N PHE A 16 -4.85 0.06 7.45
CA PHE A 16 -5.21 -1.26 7.93
C PHE A 16 -6.06 -1.99 6.90
N CYS A 17 -5.53 -3.06 6.33
CA CYS A 17 -6.24 -3.95 5.42
C CYS A 17 -5.67 -5.36 5.52
N GLY A 18 -6.45 -6.35 5.09
CA GLY A 18 -6.08 -7.76 5.23
C GLY A 18 -5.36 -8.34 4.00
N SER A 19 -4.78 -9.53 4.21
CA SER A 19 -4.15 -10.38 3.20
C SER A 19 -5.16 -11.15 2.32
N SER A 20 -6.45 -11.05 2.61
CA SER A 20 -7.56 -11.56 1.78
C SER A 20 -8.08 -10.48 0.84
N GLN A 21 -8.54 -10.87 -0.36
CA GLN A 21 -9.18 -9.96 -1.32
C GLN A 21 -10.66 -9.68 -1.01
N GLY A 22 -11.26 -10.42 -0.07
CA GLY A 22 -12.69 -10.39 0.17
C GLY A 22 -13.49 -11.06 -0.97
N ARG A 23 -14.83 -11.05 -0.84
CA ARG A 23 -15.74 -11.72 -1.79
C ARG A 23 -16.28 -10.81 -2.90
N LYS A 24 -16.25 -9.49 -2.70
CA LYS A 24 -16.76 -8.50 -3.66
C LYS A 24 -15.58 -7.82 -4.37
N SER A 25 -15.69 -7.61 -5.68
CA SER A 25 -14.68 -6.90 -6.47
C SER A 25 -14.44 -5.48 -5.97
N SER A 26 -15.50 -4.83 -5.46
CA SER A 26 -15.46 -3.46 -4.94
C SER A 26 -14.40 -3.23 -3.86
N TYR A 27 -13.99 -4.25 -3.10
CA TYR A 27 -12.91 -4.12 -2.12
C TYR A 27 -11.55 -3.95 -2.79
N LYS A 28 -11.31 -4.68 -3.89
CA LYS A 28 -10.08 -4.56 -4.69
C LYS A 28 -10.02 -3.18 -5.34
N ASP A 29 -11.13 -2.77 -5.93
CA ASP A 29 -11.24 -1.48 -6.63
C ASP A 29 -10.96 -0.33 -5.64
N ALA A 30 -11.57 -0.38 -4.45
CA ALA A 30 -11.33 0.60 -3.40
C ALA A 30 -9.87 0.63 -2.90
N ALA A 31 -9.21 -0.52 -2.78
CA ALA A 31 -7.80 -0.57 -2.37
C ALA A 31 -6.87 0.07 -3.41
N ILE A 32 -7.14 -0.16 -4.69
CA ILE A 32 -6.38 0.43 -5.80
C ILE A 32 -6.67 1.94 -5.90
N GLU A 33 -7.93 2.34 -5.81
CA GLU A 33 -8.35 3.74 -5.83
C GLU A 33 -7.70 4.52 -4.69
N LEU A 34 -7.74 3.99 -3.46
CA LEU A 34 -7.05 4.59 -2.33
C LEU A 34 -5.55 4.75 -2.58
N GLY A 35 -4.88 3.74 -3.15
CA GLY A 35 -3.47 3.84 -3.50
C GLY A 35 -3.18 4.99 -4.48
N LYS A 36 -4.00 5.14 -5.53
CA LYS A 36 -3.90 6.24 -6.49
C LYS A 36 -4.13 7.60 -5.83
N GLU A 37 -5.08 7.68 -4.90
CA GLU A 37 -5.39 8.89 -4.15
C GLU A 37 -4.23 9.31 -3.22
N LEU A 38 -3.48 8.36 -2.66
CA LEU A 38 -2.24 8.64 -1.92
C LEU A 38 -1.15 9.19 -2.84
N VAL A 39 -0.98 8.57 -4.01
CA VAL A 39 0.01 8.99 -5.04
C VAL A 39 -0.27 10.40 -5.52
N ALA A 40 -1.51 10.69 -5.93
CA ALA A 40 -1.93 12.00 -6.42
C ALA A 40 -1.70 13.13 -5.40
N ARG A 41 -1.68 12.80 -4.11
CA ARG A 41 -1.46 13.75 -3.01
C ARG A 41 -0.04 13.75 -2.45
N ASN A 42 0.89 13.05 -3.09
CA ASN A 42 2.29 12.90 -2.65
C ASN A 42 2.43 12.28 -1.24
N ILE A 43 1.55 11.34 -0.87
CA ILE A 43 1.54 10.70 0.45
C ILE A 43 2.22 9.33 0.38
N ASP A 44 3.09 9.02 1.34
CA ASP A 44 3.69 7.69 1.51
C ASP A 44 2.74 6.71 2.23
N LEU A 45 2.91 5.41 1.99
CA LEU A 45 2.13 4.35 2.65
C LEU A 45 2.90 3.68 3.79
N VAL A 46 2.21 3.43 4.90
CA VAL A 46 2.58 2.43 5.92
C VAL A 46 1.49 1.38 5.98
N TYR A 47 1.85 0.11 6.14
CA TYR A 47 0.87 -0.98 6.27
C TYR A 47 1.50 -2.22 6.93
N GLY A 48 0.73 -3.30 7.02
CA GLY A 48 1.13 -4.56 7.68
C GLY A 48 2.16 -5.42 6.94
N GLY A 49 2.71 -4.99 5.80
CA GLY A 49 3.82 -5.66 5.12
C GLY A 49 3.49 -6.92 4.31
N GLY A 50 2.23 -7.37 4.28
CA GLY A 50 1.80 -8.49 3.43
C GLY A 50 1.88 -8.16 1.93
N SER A 51 2.16 -9.15 1.08
CA SER A 51 2.29 -8.96 -0.37
C SER A 51 1.08 -9.54 -1.15
N ILE A 52 0.00 -9.86 -0.44
CA ILE A 52 -1.19 -10.55 -0.97
C ILE A 52 -2.48 -9.84 -0.54
N GLY A 53 -3.60 -10.17 -1.20
CA GLY A 53 -4.90 -9.57 -0.86
C GLY A 53 -4.96 -8.07 -1.13
N LEU A 54 -5.73 -7.37 -0.32
CA LEU A 54 -5.86 -5.90 -0.39
C LEU A 54 -4.54 -5.21 -0.04
N MET A 55 -3.80 -5.76 0.93
CA MET A 55 -2.46 -5.29 1.31
C MET A 55 -1.51 -5.21 0.11
N GLY A 56 -1.43 -6.28 -0.68
CA GLY A 56 -0.62 -6.29 -1.90
C GLY A 56 -1.11 -5.31 -2.97
N LEU A 57 -2.43 -5.14 -3.12
CA LEU A 57 -3.00 -4.24 -4.12
C LEU A 57 -2.69 -2.77 -3.83
N ILE A 58 -2.90 -2.33 -2.59
CA ILE A 58 -2.62 -0.94 -2.22
C ILE A 58 -1.11 -0.67 -2.21
N SER A 59 -0.28 -1.60 -1.71
CA SER A 59 1.17 -1.44 -1.70
C SER A 59 1.74 -1.33 -3.11
N GLN A 60 1.25 -2.16 -4.04
CA GLN A 60 1.67 -2.11 -5.43
C GLN A 60 1.24 -0.80 -6.10
N ALA A 61 -0.02 -0.39 -5.93
CA ALA A 61 -0.53 0.85 -6.52
C ALA A 61 0.26 2.09 -6.06
N VAL A 62 0.66 2.15 -4.79
CA VAL A 62 1.46 3.26 -4.23
C VAL A 62 2.91 3.20 -4.72
N TYR A 63 3.51 2.02 -4.76
CA TYR A 63 4.88 1.80 -5.24
C TYR A 63 5.03 2.12 -6.73
N ASP A 64 4.11 1.63 -7.57
CA ASP A 64 4.08 1.91 -9.01
C ASP A 64 3.87 3.40 -9.30
N GLY A 65 3.17 4.11 -8.40
CA GLY A 65 3.01 5.56 -8.44
C GLY A 65 4.22 6.35 -7.93
N GLY A 66 5.35 5.71 -7.63
CA GLY A 66 6.60 6.36 -7.22
C GLY A 66 6.60 6.93 -5.81
N ARG A 67 5.67 6.51 -4.95
CA ARG A 67 5.65 6.88 -3.53
C ARG A 67 6.30 5.81 -2.67
N HIS A 68 6.75 6.19 -1.49
CA HIS A 68 7.44 5.25 -0.60
C HIS A 68 6.42 4.35 0.12
N VAL A 69 6.76 3.07 0.25
CA VAL A 69 5.94 2.05 0.92
C VAL A 69 6.73 1.40 2.04
N ILE A 70 6.17 1.44 3.25
CA ILE A 70 6.78 0.87 4.46
C ILE A 70 5.87 -0.24 4.99
N GLY A 71 6.32 -1.48 4.89
CA GLY A 71 5.64 -2.64 5.47
C GLY A 71 6.23 -3.01 6.84
N VAL A 72 5.41 -3.03 7.88
CA VAL A 72 5.80 -3.48 9.23
C VAL A 72 5.16 -4.82 9.50
N ILE A 73 5.98 -5.87 9.61
CA ILE A 73 5.50 -7.25 9.75
C ILE A 73 6.34 -8.02 10.78
N PRO A 74 5.72 -8.70 11.76
CA PRO A 74 6.42 -9.61 12.64
C PRO A 74 7.13 -10.72 11.84
N LYS A 75 8.38 -11.05 12.21
CA LYS A 75 9.18 -12.10 11.54
C LYS A 75 8.45 -13.44 11.41
N THR A 76 7.60 -13.79 12.39
CA THR A 76 6.81 -15.03 12.40
C THR A 76 5.73 -15.09 11.31
N LEU A 77 5.28 -13.95 10.79
CA LEU A 77 4.24 -13.86 9.76
C LEU A 77 4.79 -13.78 8.34
N MET A 78 6.07 -13.43 8.17
CA MET A 78 6.70 -13.31 6.84
C MET A 78 6.48 -14.51 5.91
N PRO A 79 6.68 -15.78 6.34
CA PRO A 79 6.53 -16.92 5.44
C PRO A 79 5.09 -17.11 4.92
N ARG A 80 4.11 -16.55 5.63
CA ARG A 80 2.68 -16.71 5.31
C ARG A 80 2.14 -15.54 4.48
N GLU A 81 2.68 -14.34 4.67
CA GLU A 81 2.10 -13.12 4.09
C GLU A 81 2.94 -12.50 2.97
N VAL A 82 4.23 -12.84 2.85
CA VAL A 82 5.15 -12.26 1.85
C VAL A 82 5.53 -13.30 0.80
N ARG A 83 5.30 -12.98 -0.49
CA ARG A 83 5.79 -13.79 -1.60
C ARG A 83 7.24 -13.42 -1.91
N PRO A 84 8.13 -14.41 -2.15
CA PRO A 84 9.55 -14.17 -2.44
C PRO A 84 9.83 -13.28 -3.66
N SER A 85 8.87 -13.18 -4.59
CA SER A 85 9.06 -12.48 -5.87
C SER A 85 8.73 -10.99 -5.85
N LEU A 86 8.20 -10.45 -4.74
CA LEU A 86 7.82 -9.02 -4.66
C LEU A 86 8.95 -8.24 -3.98
N HIS A 87 9.86 -7.68 -4.78
CA HIS A 87 10.93 -6.79 -4.32
C HIS A 87 10.37 -5.39 -4.00
N LEU A 88 9.50 -5.28 -3.00
CA LEU A 88 9.30 -3.99 -2.34
C LEU A 88 10.40 -3.82 -1.28
N PRO A 89 10.91 -2.60 -1.06
CA PRO A 89 11.76 -2.30 0.07
C PRO A 89 10.93 -2.41 1.36
N LEU A 90 10.75 -3.63 1.85
CA LEU A 90 10.15 -3.90 3.14
C LEU A 90 11.14 -3.44 4.21
N ALA A 91 10.84 -2.34 4.89
CA ALA A 91 11.56 -1.94 6.08
C ALA A 91 11.20 -2.92 7.22
N TYR A 92 12.03 -3.94 7.41
CA TYR A 92 11.88 -4.91 8.48
C TYR A 92 12.23 -4.24 9.83
N LEU A 93 11.20 -3.88 10.60
CA LEU A 93 11.29 -3.56 12.03
C LEU A 93 10.63 -4.70 12.81
#